data_AF-A0A2G9T5U0-F1
#
_entry.id   AF-A0A2G9T5U0-F1
#
_cell.length_a   1.000
_cell.length_b   1.000
_cell.length_c   1.000
_cell.angle_alpha   90.00
_cell.angle_beta   90.00
_cell.angle_gamma   90.00
#
_symmetry.space_group_name_H-M   'P 1'
#
loop_
_entity.id
_entity.type
_entity.pdbx_description
1 polymer ?
#
loop_
_entity_poly.entity_id
_entity_poly.type
_entity_poly.pdbx_seq_one_letter_code
_entity_poly.pdbx_strand_id
1 'polypeptide(L)'
;GYIAIADHALTDSNGRHFTCFIMPLDRSAISSIDALKEAVSESDYEIQAHFGWQEFWQFDAEPIEPVAAKSKFSENIADCEGAKWYYLKQAVHSRDASCSDCYDFCLPDWAVVRKEKYEDESTIGVRRLDCFRLYVPEWKNF
;
A
#
# COMPACT_ATOMS: atom_id res chain seq x y z
N GLY A 1 3.21 7.17 11.23
CA GLY A 1 4.28 6.48 10.50
C GLY A 1 4.00 6.63 9.03
N TYR A 2 4.87 6.12 8.19
CA TYR A 2 4.60 5.91 6.78
C TYR A 2 4.77 4.44 6.47
N ILE A 3 4.09 3.96 5.44
CA ILE A 3 4.31 2.65 4.87
C ILE A 3 4.80 2.81 3.44
N ALA A 4 5.67 1.90 3.03
CA ALA A 4 6.05 1.75 1.64
C ALA A 4 5.42 0.47 1.09
N ILE A 5 4.94 0.52 -0.14
CA ILE A 5 4.30 -0.60 -0.81
C ILE A 5 4.98 -0.79 -2.16
N ALA A 6 5.51 -1.99 -2.39
CA ALA A 6 6.08 -2.42 -3.65
C ALA A 6 5.14 -3.44 -4.30
N ASP A 7 4.43 -3.03 -5.35
CA ASP A 7 3.44 -3.89 -6.00
C ASP A 7 4.13 -4.85 -6.98
N HIS A 8 3.80 -6.14 -6.91
CA HIS A 8 4.38 -7.18 -7.74
C HIS A 8 4.11 -6.97 -9.24
N ALA A 9 2.98 -6.36 -9.62
CA ALA A 9 2.69 -6.03 -11.01
C ALA A 9 3.66 -4.98 -11.57
N LEU A 10 4.30 -4.19 -10.71
CA LEU A 10 5.23 -3.13 -11.09
C LEU A 10 6.69 -3.59 -11.00
N THR A 11 6.96 -4.79 -11.52
CA THR A 11 8.29 -5.40 -11.59
C THR A 11 8.82 -5.49 -13.02
N ASP A 12 10.14 -5.40 -13.16
CA ASP A 12 10.84 -5.65 -14.42
C ASP A 12 11.01 -7.16 -14.69
N SER A 13 11.60 -7.51 -15.83
CA SER A 13 11.87 -8.91 -16.20
C SER A 13 12.86 -9.64 -15.26
N ASN A 14 13.55 -8.91 -14.38
CA ASN A 14 14.45 -9.46 -13.37
C ASN A 14 13.77 -9.53 -11.99
N GLY A 15 12.48 -9.21 -11.88
CA GLY A 15 11.73 -9.17 -10.64
C GLY A 15 12.03 -7.95 -9.76
N ARG A 16 12.67 -6.89 -10.29
CA ARG A 16 12.95 -5.66 -9.54
C ARG A 16 11.79 -4.70 -9.68
N HIS A 17 11.32 -4.13 -8.57
CA HIS A 17 10.26 -3.12 -8.64
C HIS A 17 10.80 -1.83 -9.25
N PHE A 18 10.11 -1.31 -10.26
CA PHE A 18 10.44 -0.01 -10.86
C PHE A 18 9.60 1.12 -10.27
N THR A 19 8.55 0.79 -9.50
CA THR A 19 7.68 1.75 -8.81
C THR A 19 7.41 1.31 -7.38
N CYS A 20 7.49 2.25 -6.44
CA CYS A 20 7.05 2.09 -5.07
C CYS A 20 6.10 3.21 -4.66
N PHE A 21 5.17 2.88 -3.77
CA PHE A 21 4.21 3.81 -3.21
C PHE A 21 4.57 4.11 -1.76
N ILE A 22 4.28 5.33 -1.33
CA ILE A 22 4.37 5.74 0.07
C ILE A 22 3.06 6.38 0.50
N MET A 23 2.58 6.00 1.67
CA MET A 23 1.35 6.57 2.24
C MET A 23 1.47 6.72 3.77
N PRO A 24 0.74 7.67 4.37
CA PRO A 24 0.72 7.81 5.81
C PRO A 24 0.01 6.61 6.45
N LEU A 25 0.57 6.11 7.56
CA LEU A 25 -0.06 5.06 8.35
C LEU A 25 -1.34 5.60 9.00
N ASP A 26 -2.48 4.95 8.76
CA ASP A 26 -3.75 5.28 9.42
C ASP A 26 -3.68 4.89 10.91
N ARG A 27 -3.46 5.88 11.77
CA ARG A 27 -3.37 5.67 13.22
C ARG A 27 -4.71 5.32 13.87
N SER A 28 -5.83 5.49 13.17
CA SER A 28 -7.12 5.02 13.66
C SER A 28 -7.26 3.51 13.52
N ALA A 29 -6.62 2.93 12.50
CA ALA A 29 -6.58 1.49 12.23
C ALA A 29 -5.40 0.79 12.93
N ILE A 30 -4.30 1.52 13.16
CA ILE A 30 -3.09 1.03 13.85
C ILE A 30 -2.76 2.00 14.99
N SER A 31 -3.29 1.68 16.16
CA SER A 31 -3.27 2.54 17.34
C SER A 31 -1.87 2.84 17.88
N SER A 32 -0.94 1.88 17.77
CA SER A 32 0.46 2.04 18.18
C SER A 32 1.40 1.12 17.39
N ILE A 33 2.70 1.44 17.41
CA ILE A 33 3.75 0.60 16.83
C ILE A 33 3.88 -0.72 17.59
N ASP A 34 3.66 -0.72 18.91
CA ASP A 34 3.73 -1.93 19.71
C ASP A 34 2.59 -2.88 19.36
N ALA A 35 1.36 -2.37 19.22
CA ALA A 35 0.22 -3.16 18.75
C ALA A 35 0.44 -3.70 17.34
N LEU A 36 1.10 -2.92 16.47
CA LEU A 36 1.48 -3.39 15.14
C LEU A 36 2.48 -4.54 15.23
N LYS A 37 3.54 -4.41 16.04
CA LYS A 37 4.57 -5.45 16.19
C LYS A 37 3.99 -6.74 16.75
N GLU A 38 3.14 -6.64 17.76
CA GLU A 38 2.41 -7.77 18.35
C GLU A 38 1.52 -8.44 17.30
N ALA A 39 0.76 -7.64 16.53
CA ALA A 39 -0.06 -8.17 15.45
C ALA A 39 0.77 -8.83 14.33
N VAL A 40 1.95 -8.29 13.97
CA VAL A 40 2.88 -8.95 13.01
C VAL A 40 3.34 -10.29 13.57
N SER A 41 3.80 -10.34 14.83
CA SER A 41 4.35 -11.57 15.42
C SER A 41 3.32 -12.69 15.53
N GLU A 42 2.05 -12.34 15.65
CA GLU A 42 0.92 -13.29 15.74
C GLU A 42 0.30 -13.62 14.36
N SER A 43 0.85 -13.06 13.27
CA SER A 43 0.42 -13.30 11.90
C SER A 43 1.24 -14.42 11.25
N ASP A 44 1.05 -15.65 11.72
CA ASP A 44 1.72 -16.84 11.15
C ASP A 44 1.20 -17.23 9.76
N TYR A 45 0.01 -16.75 9.38
CA TYR A 45 -0.60 -16.99 8.07
C TYR A 45 -1.48 -15.80 7.65
N GLU A 46 -1.61 -15.59 6.33
CA GLU A 46 -2.51 -14.57 5.78
C GLU A 46 -3.95 -14.92 6.15
N ILE A 47 -4.60 -14.05 6.94
CA ILE A 47 -6.01 -14.23 7.26
C ILE A 47 -6.82 -14.01 5.99
N GLN A 48 -7.34 -15.11 5.47
CA GLN A 48 -8.20 -15.08 4.30
C GLN A 48 -9.50 -14.36 4.63
N ALA A 49 -9.73 -13.27 3.92
CA ALA A 49 -11.00 -12.57 3.96
C ALA A 49 -12.12 -13.52 3.52
N HIS A 50 -13.14 -13.70 4.35
CA HIS A 50 -14.34 -14.44 3.93
C HIS A 50 -15.16 -13.70 2.88
N PHE A 51 -14.91 -12.39 2.71
CA PHE A 51 -15.59 -11.51 1.77
C PHE A 51 -14.58 -10.66 1.01
N GLY A 52 -14.91 -10.22 -0.20
CA GLY A 52 -14.08 -9.28 -0.95
C GLY A 52 -13.89 -7.96 -0.19
N TRP A 53 -12.72 -7.34 -0.35
CA TRP A 53 -12.42 -6.06 0.27
C TRP A 53 -13.16 -4.91 -0.42
N GLN A 54 -13.61 -3.94 0.38
CA GLN A 54 -14.23 -2.74 -0.17
C GLN A 54 -13.19 -1.87 -0.87
N GLU A 55 -13.47 -1.48 -2.12
CA GLU A 55 -12.64 -0.54 -2.88
C GLU A 55 -12.93 0.92 -2.52
N PHE A 56 -11.89 1.70 -2.26
CA PHE A 56 -11.93 3.12 -1.96
C PHE A 56 -11.21 3.91 -3.05
N TRP A 57 -11.97 4.37 -4.04
CA TRP A 57 -11.52 5.21 -5.15
C TRP A 57 -11.35 6.67 -4.74
N GLN A 58 -10.45 6.94 -3.79
CA GLN A 58 -10.24 8.26 -3.19
C GLN A 58 -8.75 8.58 -3.04
N PHE A 59 -7.92 8.08 -3.95
CA PHE A 59 -6.48 8.29 -3.91
C PHE A 59 -5.94 8.74 -5.25
N ASP A 60 -4.97 9.65 -5.20
CA ASP A 60 -4.14 10.05 -6.32
C ASP A 60 -2.68 9.68 -6.02
N ALA A 61 -1.99 9.14 -7.02
CA ALA A 61 -0.57 8.87 -6.96
C ALA A 61 0.22 10.09 -7.45
N GLU A 62 0.75 10.89 -6.52
CA GLU A 62 1.56 12.06 -6.83
C GLU A 62 3.05 11.68 -6.84
N PRO A 63 3.82 11.96 -7.91
CA PRO A 63 5.25 11.70 -7.93
C PRO A 63 5.96 12.41 -6.77
N ILE A 64 6.87 11.70 -6.09
CA ILE A 64 7.69 12.25 -5.02
C ILE A 64 9.16 11.90 -5.25
N GLU A 65 10.05 12.84 -4.90
CA GLU A 65 11.49 12.62 -4.98
C GLU A 65 11.92 11.44 -4.09
N PRO A 66 12.74 10.48 -4.59
CA PRO A 66 13.18 9.33 -3.82
C PRO A 66 13.85 9.70 -2.50
N VAL A 67 14.58 10.82 -2.45
CA VAL A 67 15.22 11.31 -1.22
C VAL A 67 14.18 11.69 -0.17
N ALA A 68 13.10 12.36 -0.58
CA ALA A 68 12.02 12.76 0.32
C ALA A 68 11.24 11.55 0.84
N ALA A 69 10.96 10.57 -0.01
CA ALA A 69 10.32 9.32 0.39
C ALA A 69 11.19 8.50 1.35
N LYS A 70 12.46 8.26 1.00
CA LYS A 70 13.41 7.49 1.82
C LYS A 70 13.66 8.13 3.19
N SER A 71 13.63 9.46 3.28
CA SER A 71 13.77 10.17 4.57
C SER A 71 12.67 9.86 5.60
N LYS A 72 11.57 9.21 5.19
CA LYS A 72 10.48 8.80 6.09
C LYS A 72 10.75 7.48 6.80
N PHE A 73 11.79 6.75 6.40
CA PHE A 73 12.14 5.43 6.94
C PHE A 73 13.49 5.50 7.65
N SER A 74 13.65 4.68 8.69
CA SER A 74 14.93 4.55 9.41
C SER A 74 15.95 3.70 8.66
N GLU A 75 15.47 2.84 7.76
CA GLU A 75 16.27 1.89 6.99
C GLU A 75 15.94 1.99 5.50
N ASN A 76 16.85 1.49 4.66
CA ASN A 76 16.61 1.38 3.23
C ASN A 76 15.63 0.24 2.95
N ILE A 77 14.69 0.48 2.04
CA ILE A 77 13.72 -0.53 1.59
C ILE A 77 14.30 -1.19 0.34
N ALA A 78 14.80 -2.41 0.50
CA ALA A 78 15.50 -3.16 -0.55
C ALA A 78 14.67 -3.29 -1.84
N ASP A 79 13.37 -3.59 -1.71
CA ASP A 79 12.46 -3.75 -2.85
C ASP A 79 12.28 -2.47 -3.68
N CYS A 80 12.55 -1.30 -3.07
CA CYS A 80 12.37 0.01 -3.70
C CYS A 80 13.70 0.65 -4.14
N GLU A 81 14.77 -0.13 -4.25
CA GLU A 81 16.06 0.38 -4.72
C GLU A 81 16.01 0.69 -6.22
N GLY A 82 16.26 1.96 -6.57
CA GLY A 82 16.18 2.45 -7.95
C GLY A 82 14.76 2.68 -8.48
N ALA A 83 13.73 2.40 -7.67
CA ALA A 83 12.33 2.61 -8.03
C ALA A 83 11.93 4.09 -8.03
N LYS A 84 10.97 4.44 -8.90
CA LYS A 84 10.21 5.69 -8.82
C LYS A 84 9.30 5.66 -7.61
N TRP A 85 9.11 6.80 -6.96
CA TRP A 85 8.25 6.92 -5.79
C TRP A 85 7.01 7.75 -6.09
N TYR A 86 5.86 7.25 -5.61
CA TYR A 86 4.60 7.99 -5.62
C TYR A 86 4.03 8.09 -4.21
N TYR A 87 3.66 9.30 -3.80
CA TYR A 87 2.90 9.54 -2.59
C TYR A 87 1.42 9.36 -2.87
N LEU A 88 0.77 8.43 -2.17
CA LEU A 88 -0.67 8.25 -2.25
C LEU A 88 -1.35 9.27 -1.34
N LYS A 89 -2.02 10.21 -1.98
CA LYS A 89 -2.73 11.29 -1.33
C LYS A 89 -4.22 11.05 -1.43
N GLN A 90 -4.91 11.20 -0.30
CA GLN A 90 -6.36 11.11 -0.31
C GLN A 90 -6.96 12.28 -1.10
N ALA A 91 -7.80 11.96 -2.07
CA ALA A 91 -8.48 12.88 -2.96
C ALA A 91 -9.99 12.65 -2.94
N VAL A 92 -10.77 13.66 -3.32
CA VAL A 92 -12.25 13.63 -3.32
C VAL A 92 -12.81 13.34 -4.72
N HIS A 93 -11.96 12.98 -5.68
CA HIS A 93 -12.38 12.67 -7.04
C HIS A 93 -13.07 11.30 -7.11
N SER A 94 -14.06 11.16 -7.98
CA SER A 94 -14.63 9.85 -8.31
C SER A 94 -13.67 9.09 -9.23
N ARG A 95 -13.85 7.76 -9.30
CA ARG A 95 -13.16 6.87 -10.26
C ARG A 95 -13.13 7.39 -11.70
N ASP A 96 -14.08 8.23 -12.07
CA ASP A 96 -14.25 8.79 -13.42
C ASP A 96 -13.31 9.96 -13.76
N ALA A 97 -12.38 10.32 -12.87
CA ALA A 97 -11.33 11.27 -13.22
C ALA A 97 -10.60 10.80 -14.49
N SER A 98 -10.64 11.64 -15.54
CA SER A 98 -10.13 11.30 -16.85
C SER A 98 -8.60 11.23 -16.82
N CYS A 99 -8.06 10.01 -16.82
CA CYS A 99 -6.67 9.76 -17.22
C CYS A 99 -6.66 8.89 -18.47
N SER A 100 -5.96 9.34 -19.51
CA SER A 100 -5.68 8.53 -20.71
C SER A 100 -4.49 7.61 -20.45
N ASP A 101 -4.58 6.35 -20.87
CA ASP A 101 -3.54 5.31 -20.71
C ASP A 101 -3.19 4.96 -19.24
N CYS A 102 -4.01 5.34 -18.26
CA CYS A 102 -3.83 4.89 -16.88
C CYS A 102 -4.39 3.47 -16.68
N TYR A 103 -3.81 2.78 -15.71
CA TYR A 103 -4.29 1.51 -15.18
C TYR A 103 -4.87 1.71 -13.78
N ASP A 104 -5.83 0.86 -13.45
CA ASP A 104 -6.51 0.80 -12.16
C ASP A 104 -5.63 0.00 -11.18
N PHE A 105 -5.23 0.62 -10.06
CA PHE A 105 -4.49 -0.01 -8.97
C PHE A 105 -5.29 0.06 -7.67
N CYS A 106 -5.15 -0.96 -6.84
CA CYS A 106 -5.81 -1.06 -5.55
C CYS A 106 -4.83 -1.67 -4.55
N LEU A 107 -4.31 -0.85 -3.63
CA LEU A 107 -3.33 -1.31 -2.64
C LEU A 107 -4.02 -1.62 -1.29
N PRO A 108 -3.52 -2.61 -0.53
CA PRO A 108 -4.10 -2.95 0.76
C PRO A 108 -3.86 -1.85 1.80
N ASP A 109 -4.95 -1.42 2.44
CA ASP A 109 -4.89 -0.62 3.67
C ASP A 109 -4.94 -1.56 4.88
N TRP A 110 -3.83 -1.64 5.61
CA TRP A 110 -3.63 -2.58 6.70
C TRP A 110 -4.20 -2.07 8.02
N ALA A 111 -4.80 -2.96 8.79
CA ALA A 111 -5.30 -2.70 10.13
C ALA A 111 -4.94 -3.83 11.09
N VAL A 112 -4.91 -3.50 12.38
CA VAL A 112 -4.92 -4.52 13.42
C VAL A 112 -6.34 -5.05 13.53
N VAL A 113 -6.53 -6.32 13.19
CA VAL A 113 -7.81 -7.03 13.28
C VAL A 113 -7.75 -8.09 14.37
N ARG A 114 -8.90 -8.50 14.88
CA ARG A 114 -8.99 -9.63 15.81
C ARG A 114 -9.22 -10.91 15.03
N LYS A 115 -8.53 -12.00 15.39
CA LYS A 115 -8.72 -13.31 14.73
C LYS A 115 -10.17 -13.79 14.86
N GLU A 116 -10.75 -13.66 16.06
CA GLU A 116 -12.15 -13.97 16.32
C GLU A 116 -12.83 -12.92 17.24
N LYS A 117 -14.16 -12.94 17.28
CA LYS A 117 -14.97 -11.98 18.06
C LYS A 117 -14.69 -12.03 19.57
N TYR A 118 -14.18 -13.16 20.08
CA TYR A 118 -13.97 -13.42 21.51
C TYR A 118 -12.53 -13.74 21.89
N GLU A 119 -11.59 -13.68 20.94
CA GLU A 119 -10.18 -13.87 21.22
C GLU A 119 -9.49 -12.53 21.47
N ASP A 120 -8.54 -12.54 22.39
CA ASP A 120 -7.66 -11.41 22.67
C ASP A 120 -6.52 -11.31 21.64
N GLU A 121 -6.36 -12.34 20.79
CA GLU A 121 -5.34 -12.38 19.75
C GLU A 121 -5.66 -11.41 18.60
N SER A 122 -4.71 -10.53 18.35
CA SER A 122 -4.74 -9.54 17.29
C SER A 122 -3.74 -9.92 16.19
N THR A 123 -4.05 -9.56 14.97
CA THR A 123 -3.29 -9.92 13.76
C THR A 123 -3.37 -8.79 12.74
N ILE A 124 -2.52 -8.81 11.72
CA ILE A 124 -2.58 -7.84 10.64
C ILE A 124 -3.51 -8.36 9.54
N GLY A 125 -4.48 -7.54 9.17
CA GLY A 125 -5.40 -7.83 8.08
C GLY A 125 -5.60 -6.63 7.17
N VAL A 126 -6.04 -6.90 5.95
CA VAL A 126 -6.46 -5.84 5.02
C VAL A 126 -7.85 -5.37 5.46
N ARG A 127 -8.02 -4.06 5.64
CA ARG A 127 -9.31 -3.47 6.01
C ARG A 127 -10.13 -3.11 4.78
N ARG A 128 -9.45 -2.57 3.77
CA ARG A 128 -10.01 -2.10 2.50
C ARG A 128 -8.90 -1.98 1.46
N LEU A 129 -9.28 -1.68 0.23
CA LEU A 129 -8.35 -1.39 -0.85
C LEU A 129 -8.37 0.10 -1.18
N ASP A 130 -7.22 0.75 -1.07
CA ASP A 130 -7.02 2.13 -1.46
C ASP A 130 -6.70 2.18 -2.96
N CYS A 131 -7.69 2.59 -3.74
CA CYS A 131 -7.67 2.50 -5.20
C CYS A 131 -7.42 3.85 -5.88
N PHE A 132 -6.62 3.82 -6.94
CA PHE A 132 -6.19 4.98 -7.71
C PHE A 132 -5.87 4.58 -9.15
N ARG A 133 -5.63 5.58 -9.99
CA ARG A 133 -5.16 5.40 -11.36
C ARG A 133 -3.72 5.85 -11.51
N LEU A 134 -2.92 5.03 -12.18
CA LEU A 134 -1.52 5.37 -12.47
C LEU A 134 -1.19 5.07 -13.92
N TYR A 135 -0.53 6.03 -14.56
CA TYR A 135 0.10 5.82 -15.85
C TYR A 135 1.45 5.14 -15.67
N VAL A 136 1.63 3.99 -16.32
CA VAL A 136 2.85 3.17 -16.22
C VAL A 136 3.58 3.18 -17.57
N PRO A 137 4.56 4.09 -17.77
CA PRO A 137 5.26 4.19 -19.04
C PRO A 137 6.07 2.93 -19.38
N GLU A 138 6.53 2.19 -18.38
CA GLU A 138 7.30 0.95 -18.54
C GLU A 138 6.52 -0.12 -19.30
N TRP A 139 5.19 -0.14 -19.20
CA TRP A 139 4.32 -1.10 -19.88
C TRP A 139 4.08 -0.79 -21.35
N LYS A 140 4.41 0.41 -21.85
CA LYS A 140 4.25 0.74 -23.28
C LYS A 140 5.18 -0.02 -24.21
N ASN A 141 6.25 -0.59 -23.67
CA ASN A 141 7.28 -1.29 -24.45
C ASN A 141 7.19 -2.82 -24.34
N PHE A 142 6.13 -3.35 -23.73
CA PHE A 142 5.85 -4.79 -23.65
C PHE A 142 4.97 -5.26 -24.81
#